data_AF-A0A952IV26-F1
#
_entry.id   AF-A0A952IV26-F1
#
_cell.length_a   1.000
_cell.length_b   1.000
_cell.length_c   1.000
_cell.angle_alpha   90.00
_cell.angle_beta   90.00
_cell.angle_gamma   90.00
#
_symmetry.space_group_name_H-M   'P 1'
#
loop_
_entity.id
_entity.type
_entity.pdbx_description
1 polymer ?
#
loop_
_entity_poly.entity_id
_entity_poly.type
_entity_poly.pdbx_seq_one_letter_code
_entity_poly.pdbx_strand_id
1 'polypeptide(L)'
;MNSTPLNIPPIAINTLKDALLAQYEDTHLRERACMLWGTRGVGKSSVVHQVAAQANVPLVDLRLTTIEPVDLRGALFADEHQQKTVWFPPEFLPTPDQANGILFLDELTAADQRLQTSAYSLILDRRVGNYQLPPGWMIIAAGNAAFHGAVSYDMGTALADRMFHFHVQSVTEAFLDYAVQRQMAPEVMAYLKVRPDKLDDTSQQLAQDYLTGASPRGWEDVSKVIQSNLNDAQKSLFIQARIGAANASEFLAVIRDIQSGANVIELLEAEPGPATIALLPTNLDALYGLVFALSAAAAEQAKVQRVLEIVEQFTDLPGQLPARESQTLAMELILKRTLESGTDDQVLNSPVWARYNQQLANQ
;
A
#
# COMPACT_ATOMS: atom_id res chain seq x y z
N MET A 1 26.84 -0.73 5.20
CA MET A 1 26.10 -1.55 4.23
C MET A 1 25.15 -2.42 5.03
N ASN A 2 23.89 -1.99 5.19
CA ASN A 2 22.89 -2.78 5.90
C ASN A 2 22.49 -3.92 4.99
N SER A 3 23.07 -5.11 5.20
CA SER A 3 22.66 -6.32 4.51
C SER A 3 21.19 -6.57 4.83
N THR A 4 20.31 -6.42 3.84
CA THR A 4 18.94 -6.91 3.94
C THR A 4 19.03 -8.41 4.23
N PRO A 5 18.48 -8.91 5.35
CA PRO A 5 18.69 -10.30 5.79
C PRO A 5 18.22 -11.34 4.77
N LEU A 6 17.38 -10.93 3.82
CA LEU A 6 16.78 -11.79 2.80
C LEU A 6 17.58 -11.86 1.48
N ASN A 7 18.52 -10.95 1.22
CA ASN A 7 19.18 -10.80 -0.10
C ASN A 7 18.19 -10.73 -1.29
N ILE A 8 17.01 -10.13 -1.07
CA ILE A 8 15.94 -9.95 -2.06
C ILE A 8 15.64 -8.45 -2.18
N PRO A 9 15.57 -7.89 -3.41
CA PRO A 9 15.26 -6.49 -3.60
C PRO A 9 13.84 -6.19 -3.12
N PRO A 10 13.61 -5.01 -2.53
CA PRO A 10 12.27 -4.61 -2.14
C PRO A 10 11.38 -4.39 -3.38
N ILE A 11 10.10 -4.74 -3.25
CA ILE A 11 9.09 -4.57 -4.29
C ILE A 11 7.86 -3.84 -3.74
N ALA A 12 7.30 -2.95 -4.56
CA ALA A 12 6.05 -2.25 -4.27
C ALA A 12 4.84 -3.18 -4.39
N ILE A 13 3.76 -2.86 -3.70
CA ILE A 13 2.50 -3.65 -3.69
C ILE A 13 1.93 -3.82 -5.12
N ASN A 14 1.97 -2.77 -5.94
CA ASN A 14 1.41 -2.82 -7.30
C ASN A 14 2.18 -3.81 -8.18
N THR A 15 3.52 -3.73 -8.18
CA THR A 15 4.37 -4.67 -8.92
C THR A 15 4.22 -6.10 -8.40
N LEU A 16 4.03 -6.27 -7.08
CA LEU A 16 3.75 -7.58 -6.50
C LEU A 16 2.42 -8.15 -6.99
N LYS A 17 1.36 -7.32 -7.06
CA LYS A 17 0.05 -7.74 -7.58
C LYS A 17 0.18 -8.32 -8.99
N ASP A 18 0.87 -7.60 -9.86
CA ASP A 18 1.05 -8.00 -11.25
C ASP A 18 1.90 -9.29 -11.36
N ALA A 19 2.94 -9.41 -10.53
CA ALA A 19 3.76 -10.63 -10.45
C ALA A 19 2.95 -11.85 -9.97
N LEU A 20 2.11 -11.68 -8.95
CA LEU A 20 1.25 -12.75 -8.42
C LEU A 20 0.18 -13.17 -9.42
N LEU A 21 -0.39 -12.22 -10.18
CA LEU A 21 -1.33 -12.53 -11.27
C LEU A 21 -0.63 -13.32 -12.39
N ALA A 22 0.52 -12.86 -12.85
CA ALA A 22 1.29 -13.54 -13.88
C ALA A 22 1.69 -14.96 -13.45
N GLN A 23 2.09 -15.13 -12.18
CA GLN A 23 2.36 -16.44 -11.61
C GLN A 23 1.11 -17.31 -11.53
N TYR A 24 -0.03 -16.74 -11.15
CA TYR A 24 -1.27 -17.48 -11.09
C TYR A 24 -1.67 -17.97 -12.48
N GLU A 25 -1.54 -17.16 -13.52
CA GLU A 25 -1.91 -17.54 -14.89
C GLU A 25 -1.03 -18.68 -15.44
N ASP A 26 0.26 -18.70 -15.12
CA ASP A 26 1.17 -19.77 -15.54
C ASP A 26 0.98 -21.05 -14.70
N THR A 27 0.63 -22.15 -15.35
CA THR A 27 0.34 -23.42 -14.65
C THR A 27 1.54 -23.99 -13.88
N HIS A 28 2.76 -23.81 -14.40
CA HIS A 28 3.96 -24.33 -13.77
C HIS A 28 4.40 -23.45 -12.59
N LEU A 29 4.30 -22.13 -12.74
CA LEU A 29 4.65 -21.20 -11.66
C LEU A 29 3.61 -21.22 -10.53
N ARG A 30 2.33 -21.45 -10.85
CA ARG A 30 1.22 -21.57 -9.87
C ARG A 30 1.44 -22.67 -8.84
N GLU A 31 2.04 -23.79 -9.23
CA GLU A 31 2.31 -24.91 -8.33
C GLU A 31 3.34 -24.57 -7.25
N ARG A 32 4.25 -23.63 -7.53
CA ARG A 32 5.28 -23.19 -6.60
C ARG A 32 4.72 -22.15 -5.64
N ALA A 33 4.88 -22.41 -4.35
CA ALA A 33 4.41 -21.50 -3.32
C ALA A 33 5.22 -20.19 -3.26
N CYS A 34 4.58 -19.14 -2.74
CA CYS A 34 5.18 -17.83 -2.55
C CYS A 34 5.21 -17.42 -1.09
N MET A 35 6.27 -16.72 -0.68
CA MET A 35 6.40 -16.13 0.64
C MET A 35 6.56 -14.62 0.52
N LEU A 36 5.62 -13.90 1.14
CA LEU A 36 5.57 -12.44 1.20
C LEU A 36 6.17 -11.96 2.52
N TRP A 37 7.35 -11.34 2.44
CA TRP A 37 8.05 -10.75 3.57
C TRP A 37 7.73 -9.26 3.66
N GLY A 38 7.37 -8.76 4.83
CA GLY A 38 7.27 -7.31 5.04
C GLY A 38 6.67 -6.96 6.39
N THR A 39 6.75 -5.68 6.76
CA THR A 39 6.20 -5.18 8.03
C THR A 39 4.69 -5.40 8.13
N ARG A 40 4.16 -5.38 9.36
CA ARG A 40 2.70 -5.42 9.58
C ARG A 40 2.10 -4.15 8.99
N GLY A 41 1.01 -4.29 8.23
CA GLY A 41 0.31 -3.13 7.64
C GLY A 41 0.82 -2.67 6.27
N VAL A 42 1.85 -3.32 5.69
CA VAL A 42 2.32 -3.05 4.31
C VAL A 42 1.37 -3.55 3.21
N GLY A 43 0.16 -4.01 3.54
CA GLY A 43 -0.85 -4.38 2.53
C GLY A 43 -0.73 -5.78 1.89
N LYS A 44 0.07 -6.70 2.44
CA LYS A 44 0.21 -8.10 1.96
C LYS A 44 -1.13 -8.83 1.80
N SER A 45 -1.99 -8.80 2.82
CA SER A 45 -3.30 -9.45 2.74
C SER A 45 -4.18 -8.78 1.69
N SER A 46 -4.21 -7.44 1.67
CA SER A 46 -5.00 -6.66 0.69
C SER A 46 -4.65 -7.01 -0.76
N VAL A 47 -3.36 -7.16 -1.08
CA VAL A 47 -2.95 -7.51 -2.45
C VAL A 47 -3.37 -8.94 -2.84
N VAL A 48 -3.29 -9.90 -1.91
CA VAL A 48 -3.73 -11.28 -2.21
C VAL A 48 -5.24 -11.34 -2.48
N HIS A 49 -6.04 -10.59 -1.72
CA HIS A 49 -7.48 -10.43 -1.98
C HIS A 49 -7.75 -9.81 -3.36
N GLN A 50 -6.98 -8.79 -3.75
CA GLN A 50 -7.10 -8.18 -5.08
C GLN A 50 -6.74 -9.14 -6.21
N VAL A 51 -5.68 -9.94 -6.04
CA VAL A 51 -5.26 -10.95 -7.03
C VAL A 51 -6.36 -12.00 -7.21
N ALA A 52 -6.93 -12.53 -6.13
CA ALA A 52 -8.02 -13.51 -6.19
C ALA A 52 -9.27 -12.94 -6.89
N ALA A 53 -9.63 -11.70 -6.57
CA ALA A 53 -10.77 -11.02 -7.19
C ALA A 53 -10.53 -10.76 -8.69
N GLN A 54 -9.33 -10.32 -9.07
CA GLN A 54 -8.99 -10.03 -10.47
C GLN A 54 -8.85 -11.31 -11.31
N ALA A 55 -8.33 -12.39 -10.73
CA ALA A 55 -8.29 -13.71 -11.37
C ALA A 55 -9.66 -14.44 -11.34
N ASN A 56 -10.66 -13.89 -10.64
CA ASN A 56 -12.00 -14.44 -10.47
C ASN A 56 -12.01 -15.88 -9.91
N VAL A 57 -11.27 -16.10 -8.81
CA VAL A 57 -11.07 -17.42 -8.20
C VAL A 57 -11.32 -17.37 -6.69
N PRO A 58 -11.70 -18.48 -6.05
CA PRO A 58 -11.92 -18.50 -4.61
C PRO A 58 -10.62 -18.27 -3.84
N LEU A 59 -10.74 -17.57 -2.70
CA LEU A 59 -9.67 -17.32 -1.76
C LEU A 59 -9.98 -17.98 -0.42
N VAL A 60 -9.08 -18.84 0.06
CA VAL A 60 -9.07 -19.33 1.44
C VAL A 60 -8.01 -18.52 2.19
N ASP A 61 -8.46 -17.64 3.09
CA ASP A 61 -7.58 -16.80 3.92
C ASP A 61 -7.50 -17.40 5.34
N LEU A 62 -6.34 -17.98 5.65
CA LEU A 62 -6.04 -18.59 6.95
C LEU A 62 -4.99 -17.77 7.66
N ARG A 63 -5.40 -17.14 8.77
CA ARG A 63 -4.47 -16.57 9.73
C ARG A 63 -3.97 -17.67 10.68
N LEU A 64 -2.71 -18.06 10.53
CA LEU A 64 -2.15 -19.18 11.27
C LEU A 64 -2.10 -18.93 12.78
N THR A 65 -1.95 -17.68 13.23
CA THR A 65 -1.98 -17.34 14.67
C THR A 65 -3.35 -17.52 15.34
N THR A 66 -4.41 -17.81 14.58
CA THR A 66 -5.77 -17.98 15.11
C THR A 66 -6.25 -19.43 15.15
N ILE A 67 -5.41 -20.38 14.73
CA ILE A 67 -5.76 -21.81 14.68
C ILE A 67 -4.71 -22.64 15.40
N GLU A 68 -5.10 -23.85 15.80
CA GLU A 68 -4.20 -24.83 16.38
C GLU A 68 -3.67 -25.79 15.30
N PRO A 69 -2.54 -26.48 15.52
CA PRO A 69 -2.00 -27.48 14.57
C PRO A 69 -3.00 -28.58 14.19
N VAL A 70 -3.90 -28.94 15.11
CA VAL A 70 -4.95 -29.95 14.86
C VAL A 70 -6.01 -29.43 13.89
N ASP A 71 -6.29 -28.13 13.89
CA ASP A 71 -7.29 -27.53 13.00
C ASP A 71 -6.83 -27.60 11.54
N LEU A 72 -5.53 -27.48 11.28
CA LEU A 72 -4.96 -27.61 9.93
C LEU A 72 -4.85 -29.08 9.49
N ARG A 73 -4.53 -29.99 10.42
CA ARG A 73 -4.37 -31.42 10.12
C ARG A 73 -5.71 -32.14 9.97
N GLY A 74 -6.75 -31.64 10.61
CA GLY A 74 -8.09 -32.22 10.64
C GLY A 74 -8.41 -32.97 11.94
N ALA A 75 -9.63 -33.45 12.07
CA ALA A 75 -10.08 -34.18 13.25
C ALA A 75 -9.82 -35.70 13.12
N LEU A 76 -9.45 -36.34 14.24
CA LEU A 76 -9.35 -37.79 14.34
C LEU A 76 -10.73 -38.40 14.59
N PHE A 77 -11.08 -39.42 13.80
CA PHE A 77 -12.31 -40.18 13.98
C PHE A 77 -12.03 -41.69 13.94
N ALA A 78 -12.75 -42.47 14.74
CA ALA A 78 -12.68 -43.92 14.70
C ALA A 78 -13.65 -44.43 13.63
N ASP A 79 -13.11 -44.96 12.53
CA ASP A 79 -13.93 -45.66 11.53
C ASP A 79 -14.15 -47.09 12.02
N GLU A 80 -15.35 -47.34 12.56
CA GLU A 80 -15.75 -48.66 13.08
C GLU A 80 -15.88 -49.72 11.98
N HIS A 81 -16.10 -49.33 10.72
CA HIS A 81 -16.16 -50.29 9.61
C HIS A 81 -14.77 -50.75 9.18
N GLN A 82 -13.82 -49.82 9.11
CA GLN A 82 -12.42 -50.11 8.75
C GLN A 82 -11.58 -50.56 9.95
N GLN A 83 -12.10 -50.44 11.19
CA GLN A 83 -11.39 -50.70 12.44
C GLN A 83 -10.06 -49.91 12.51
N LYS A 84 -10.09 -48.64 12.07
CA LYS A 84 -8.92 -47.76 11.99
C LYS A 84 -9.29 -46.33 12.38
N THR A 85 -8.30 -45.57 12.82
CA THR A 85 -8.45 -44.13 12.99
C THR A 85 -8.20 -43.42 11.66
N VAL A 86 -9.14 -42.57 11.26
CA VAL A 86 -9.08 -41.78 10.03
C VAL A 86 -9.05 -40.30 10.36
N TRP A 87 -8.41 -39.51 9.50
CA TRP A 87 -8.37 -38.06 9.61
C TRP A 87 -9.38 -37.45 8.64
N PHE A 88 -10.22 -36.56 9.16
CA PHE A 88 -11.13 -35.76 8.35
C PHE A 88 -10.53 -34.38 8.12
N PRO A 89 -10.28 -33.97 6.87
CA PRO A 89 -9.76 -32.63 6.59
C PRO A 89 -10.76 -31.57 7.06
N PRO A 90 -10.27 -30.41 7.52
CA PRO A 90 -11.14 -29.30 7.92
C PRO A 90 -11.92 -28.75 6.72
N GLU A 91 -13.11 -28.22 6.98
CA GLU A 91 -14.04 -27.72 5.95
C GLU A 91 -13.51 -26.55 5.12
N PHE A 92 -12.58 -25.77 5.69
CA PHE A 92 -12.01 -24.60 5.02
C PHE A 92 -10.97 -24.98 3.95
N LEU A 93 -10.44 -26.22 4.00
CA LEU A 93 -9.47 -26.66 3.01
C LEU A 93 -10.17 -27.04 1.70
N PRO A 94 -9.60 -26.64 0.55
CA PRO A 94 -10.21 -26.90 -0.74
C PRO A 94 -10.49 -28.37 -1.04
N THR A 95 -11.67 -28.65 -1.55
CA THR A 95 -12.05 -30.00 -1.96
C THR A 95 -11.69 -30.28 -3.43
N PRO A 96 -11.62 -31.55 -3.86
CA PRO A 96 -11.29 -31.88 -5.25
C PRO A 96 -12.26 -31.31 -6.32
N ASP A 97 -13.50 -30.98 -5.96
CA ASP A 97 -14.47 -30.29 -6.83
C ASP A 97 -14.14 -28.79 -7.01
N GLN A 98 -13.34 -28.21 -6.12
CA GLN A 98 -12.80 -26.87 -6.27
C GLN A 98 -11.45 -26.94 -7.00
N ALA A 99 -11.50 -26.94 -8.33
CA ALA A 99 -10.30 -27.19 -9.15
C ALA A 99 -9.20 -26.12 -8.99
N ASN A 100 -9.58 -24.85 -8.79
CA ASN A 100 -8.68 -23.70 -8.79
C ASN A 100 -8.99 -22.74 -7.64
N GLY A 101 -7.95 -22.07 -7.11
CA GLY A 101 -8.11 -21.05 -6.07
C GLY A 101 -6.78 -20.52 -5.54
N ILE A 102 -6.85 -19.69 -4.52
CA ILE A 102 -5.68 -19.19 -3.78
C ILE A 102 -5.83 -19.59 -2.32
N LEU A 103 -4.81 -20.26 -1.78
CA LEU A 103 -4.69 -20.57 -0.36
C LEU A 103 -3.69 -19.58 0.26
N PHE A 104 -4.19 -18.65 1.05
CA PHE A 104 -3.39 -17.65 1.72
C PHE A 104 -3.16 -18.01 3.19
N LEU A 105 -1.88 -18.10 3.58
CA LEU A 105 -1.42 -18.43 4.93
C LEU A 105 -0.78 -17.17 5.56
N ASP A 106 -1.57 -16.37 6.25
CA ASP A 106 -1.12 -15.13 6.89
C ASP A 106 -0.45 -15.40 8.25
N GLU A 107 0.46 -14.51 8.62
CA GLU A 107 1.21 -14.54 9.88
C GLU A 107 2.01 -15.84 10.14
N LEU A 108 2.50 -16.52 9.09
CA LEU A 108 3.25 -17.77 9.18
C LEU A 108 4.42 -17.70 10.17
N THR A 109 5.20 -16.62 10.13
CA THR A 109 6.38 -16.44 11.01
C THR A 109 6.02 -16.20 12.48
N ALA A 110 4.77 -15.83 12.76
CA ALA A 110 4.28 -15.57 14.12
C ALA A 110 3.51 -16.76 14.72
N ALA A 111 3.15 -17.74 13.89
CA ALA A 111 2.53 -18.99 14.34
C ALA A 111 3.49 -19.79 15.25
N ASP A 112 2.93 -20.67 16.09
CA ASP A 112 3.74 -21.56 16.90
C ASP A 112 4.51 -22.59 16.04
N GLN A 113 5.58 -23.15 16.58
CA GLN A 113 6.48 -24.04 15.85
C GLN A 113 5.79 -25.30 15.29
N ARG A 114 4.80 -25.85 15.99
CA ARG A 114 4.10 -27.07 15.55
C ARG A 114 3.18 -26.76 14.38
N LEU A 115 2.50 -25.61 14.43
CA LEU A 115 1.68 -25.15 13.32
C LEU A 115 2.53 -24.78 12.11
N GLN A 116 3.64 -24.07 12.31
CA GLN A 116 4.61 -23.78 11.23
C GLN A 116 5.08 -25.05 10.53
N THR A 117 5.44 -26.09 11.28
CA THR A 117 5.85 -27.39 10.71
C THR A 117 4.76 -28.01 9.84
N SER A 118 3.51 -27.95 10.30
CA SER A 118 2.35 -28.47 9.55
C SER A 118 2.06 -27.63 8.30
N ALA A 119 2.17 -26.31 8.41
CA ALA A 119 2.04 -25.39 7.29
C ALA A 119 3.14 -25.61 6.24
N TYR A 120 4.40 -25.82 6.64
CA TYR A 120 5.49 -26.12 5.70
C TYR A 120 5.26 -27.41 4.92
N SER A 121 4.74 -28.46 5.55
CA SER A 121 4.31 -29.68 4.85
C SER A 121 3.27 -29.36 3.78
N LEU A 122 2.27 -28.54 4.12
CA LEU A 122 1.23 -28.12 3.17
C LEU A 122 1.79 -27.25 2.04
N ILE A 123 2.70 -26.35 2.34
CA ILE A 123 3.33 -25.44 1.37
C ILE A 123 4.19 -26.22 0.36
N LEU A 124 5.04 -27.12 0.85
CA LEU A 124 6.07 -27.77 0.04
C LEU A 124 5.58 -29.02 -0.67
N ASP A 125 4.85 -29.86 0.05
CA ASP A 125 4.39 -31.15 -0.47
C ASP A 125 2.94 -31.07 -0.97
N ARG A 126 2.30 -29.90 -0.83
CA ARG A 126 0.86 -29.70 -1.12
C ARG A 126 -0.02 -30.64 -0.31
N ARG A 127 0.45 -31.06 0.87
CA ARG A 127 -0.17 -32.10 1.70
C ARG A 127 -0.05 -31.82 3.19
N VAL A 128 -1.10 -32.17 3.93
CA VAL A 128 -1.06 -32.24 5.38
C VAL A 128 -1.82 -33.49 5.84
N GLY A 129 -1.13 -34.40 6.53
CA GLY A 129 -1.70 -35.71 6.85
C GLY A 129 -2.14 -36.47 5.58
N ASN A 130 -3.43 -36.80 5.50
CA ASN A 130 -4.03 -37.48 4.35
C ASN A 130 -4.62 -36.53 3.30
N TYR A 131 -4.67 -35.22 3.59
CA TYR A 131 -5.18 -34.22 2.66
C TYR A 131 -4.14 -33.87 1.59
N GLN A 132 -4.61 -33.66 0.36
CA GLN A 132 -3.85 -33.18 -0.79
C GLN A 132 -4.55 -31.96 -1.38
N LEU A 133 -3.82 -30.85 -1.49
CA LEU A 133 -4.33 -29.64 -2.12
C LEU A 133 -4.47 -29.85 -3.64
N PRO A 134 -5.62 -29.51 -4.26
CA PRO A 134 -5.81 -29.67 -5.70
C PRO A 134 -4.78 -28.84 -6.51
N PRO A 135 -4.33 -29.31 -7.69
CA PRO A 135 -3.20 -28.73 -8.40
C PRO A 135 -3.41 -27.28 -8.86
N GLY A 136 -4.66 -26.89 -9.16
CA GLY A 136 -4.99 -25.53 -9.60
C GLY A 136 -4.98 -24.46 -8.49
N TRP A 137 -4.61 -24.83 -7.25
CA TRP A 137 -4.50 -23.88 -6.14
C TRP A 137 -3.10 -23.29 -5.99
N MET A 138 -3.00 -21.97 -5.96
CA MET A 138 -1.75 -21.29 -5.63
C MET A 138 -1.64 -21.11 -4.12
N ILE A 139 -0.47 -21.40 -3.55
CA ILE A 139 -0.21 -21.17 -2.11
C ILE A 139 0.58 -19.88 -1.96
N ILE A 140 0.08 -18.96 -1.14
CA ILE A 140 0.76 -17.73 -0.76
C ILE A 140 0.87 -17.69 0.76
N ALA A 141 2.07 -17.56 1.30
CA ALA A 141 2.33 -17.36 2.71
C ALA A 141 2.80 -15.92 2.97
N ALA A 142 2.55 -15.38 4.15
CA ALA A 142 3.02 -14.07 4.55
C ALA A 142 3.65 -14.07 5.95
N GLY A 143 4.68 -13.25 6.14
CA GLY A 143 5.39 -13.13 7.40
C GLY A 143 6.11 -11.79 7.57
N ASN A 144 6.67 -11.57 8.75
CA ASN A 144 7.44 -10.38 9.07
C ASN A 144 8.95 -10.65 8.95
N ALA A 145 9.66 -9.85 8.17
CA ALA A 145 11.12 -9.92 8.03
C ALA A 145 11.87 -9.50 9.31
N ALA A 146 11.28 -8.66 10.18
CA ALA A 146 11.95 -8.19 11.39
C ALA A 146 12.11 -9.28 12.48
N PHE A 147 11.39 -10.41 12.36
CA PHE A 147 11.47 -11.52 13.31
C PHE A 147 12.79 -12.31 13.24
N HIS A 148 13.68 -11.97 12.30
CA HIS A 148 15.03 -12.53 12.19
C HIS A 148 15.97 -12.16 13.36
N GLY A 149 15.53 -11.37 14.33
CA GLY A 149 16.38 -10.89 15.45
C GLY A 149 16.53 -11.83 16.66
N ALA A 150 15.64 -12.79 16.92
CA ALA A 150 15.80 -13.65 18.12
C ALA A 150 15.02 -14.98 18.17
N VAL A 151 13.93 -15.20 17.43
CA VAL A 151 13.09 -16.42 17.60
C VAL A 151 12.42 -16.89 16.30
N SER A 152 12.92 -16.50 15.13
CA SER A 152 12.54 -17.15 13.88
C SER A 152 13.29 -18.48 13.82
N TYR A 153 12.70 -19.55 14.33
CA TYR A 153 13.14 -20.91 14.01
C TYR A 153 13.40 -20.97 12.51
N ASP A 154 14.65 -21.22 12.14
CA ASP A 154 15.15 -21.24 10.77
C ASP A 154 14.11 -21.89 9.86
N MET A 155 13.47 -21.08 9.01
CA MET A 155 12.96 -21.58 7.75
C MET A 155 14.23 -22.07 7.04
N GLY A 156 14.58 -23.34 7.26
CA GLY A 156 15.87 -23.87 6.86
C GLY A 156 16.13 -23.54 5.40
N THR A 157 17.38 -23.27 5.03
CA THR A 157 17.75 -22.86 3.67
C THR A 157 17.13 -23.76 2.59
N ALA A 158 17.01 -25.06 2.88
CA ALA A 158 16.35 -26.04 2.01
C ALA A 158 14.84 -25.83 1.77
N LEU A 159 14.11 -25.20 2.71
CA LEU A 159 12.71 -24.82 2.56
C LEU A 159 12.58 -23.50 1.77
N ALA A 160 13.52 -22.58 1.96
CA ALA A 160 13.57 -21.31 1.23
C ALA A 160 13.75 -21.54 -0.29
N ASP A 161 14.65 -22.45 -0.67
CA ASP A 161 14.94 -22.73 -2.10
C ASP A 161 13.75 -23.30 -2.89
N ARG A 162 12.65 -23.68 -2.21
CA ARG A 162 11.45 -24.27 -2.82
C ARG A 162 10.30 -23.28 -3.01
N MET A 163 10.49 -22.02 -2.64
CA MET A 163 9.47 -20.97 -2.77
C MET A 163 9.99 -19.78 -3.57
N PHE A 164 9.07 -19.02 -4.17
CA PHE A 164 9.39 -17.65 -4.55
C PHE A 164 9.28 -16.74 -3.34
N HIS A 165 10.19 -15.79 -3.21
CA HIS A 165 10.22 -14.87 -2.09
C HIS A 165 10.12 -13.43 -2.58
N PHE A 166 9.16 -12.69 -2.03
CA PHE A 166 8.96 -11.28 -2.32
C PHE A 166 9.15 -10.46 -1.06
N HIS A 167 10.05 -9.47 -1.11
CA HIS A 167 10.25 -8.52 -0.02
C HIS A 167 9.39 -7.28 -0.26
N VAL A 168 8.20 -7.28 0.32
CA VAL A 168 7.22 -6.20 0.20
C VAL A 168 7.62 -5.03 1.09
N GLN A 169 7.81 -3.87 0.49
CA GLN A 169 8.05 -2.63 1.21
C GLN A 169 7.07 -1.55 0.78
N SER A 170 6.79 -0.65 1.71
CA SER A 170 6.04 0.58 1.44
C SER A 170 6.89 1.47 0.54
N VAL A 171 6.44 1.69 -0.70
CA VAL A 171 7.08 2.64 -1.63
C VAL A 171 6.21 3.88 -1.69
N THR A 172 6.81 5.05 -1.47
CA THR A 172 6.07 6.30 -1.34
C THR A 172 5.33 6.68 -2.61
N GLU A 173 5.93 6.54 -3.79
CA GLU A 173 5.21 6.83 -5.04
C GLU A 173 3.95 5.95 -5.18
N ALA A 174 4.09 4.63 -4.96
CA ALA A 174 2.96 3.71 -5.05
C ALA A 174 1.87 3.99 -4.00
N PHE A 175 2.26 4.42 -2.79
CA PHE A 175 1.30 4.82 -1.77
C PHE A 175 0.58 6.13 -2.12
N LEU A 176 1.29 7.11 -2.68
CA LEU A 176 0.68 8.37 -3.13
C LEU A 176 -0.32 8.12 -4.27
N ASP A 177 0.01 7.24 -5.21
CA ASP A 177 -0.93 6.83 -6.26
C ASP A 177 -2.22 6.23 -5.70
N TYR A 178 -2.08 5.35 -4.72
CA TYR A 178 -3.20 4.77 -4.00
C TYR A 178 -4.00 5.82 -3.21
N ALA A 179 -3.31 6.76 -2.56
CA ALA A 179 -3.91 7.82 -1.76
C ALA A 179 -4.77 8.76 -2.60
N VAL A 180 -4.33 9.08 -3.82
CA VAL A 180 -5.09 9.87 -4.79
C VAL A 180 -6.39 9.15 -5.18
N GLN A 181 -6.30 7.87 -5.54
CA GLN A 181 -7.47 7.04 -5.91
C GLN A 181 -8.47 6.90 -4.76
N ARG A 182 -7.98 6.80 -3.51
CA ARG A 182 -8.80 6.72 -2.30
C ARG A 182 -9.27 8.07 -1.77
N GLN A 183 -8.93 9.17 -2.46
CA GLN A 183 -9.31 10.53 -2.07
C GLN A 183 -8.86 10.86 -0.63
N MET A 184 -7.63 10.45 -0.29
CA MET A 184 -7.03 10.80 0.99
C MET A 184 -6.78 12.31 1.10
N ALA A 185 -6.57 12.78 2.32
CA ALA A 185 -6.34 14.18 2.64
C ALA A 185 -5.09 14.71 1.89
N PRO A 186 -5.21 15.82 1.12
CA PRO A 186 -4.09 16.44 0.42
C PRO A 186 -2.88 16.73 1.33
N GLU A 187 -3.13 17.08 2.58
CA GLU A 187 -2.11 17.38 3.58
C GLU A 187 -1.23 16.16 3.89
N VAL A 188 -1.84 14.97 3.98
CA VAL A 188 -1.12 13.71 4.21
C VAL A 188 -0.24 13.38 2.99
N MET A 189 -0.78 13.54 1.78
CA MET A 189 -0.06 13.27 0.54
C MET A 189 1.12 14.25 0.35
N ALA A 190 0.90 15.54 0.62
CA ALA A 190 1.94 16.56 0.57
C ALA A 190 3.08 16.27 1.54
N TYR A 191 2.73 15.97 2.81
CA TYR A 191 3.72 15.63 3.82
C TYR A 191 4.58 14.43 3.41
N LEU A 192 3.95 13.34 2.95
CA LEU A 192 4.67 12.13 2.55
C LEU A 192 5.50 12.31 1.27
N LYS A 193 5.11 13.23 0.38
CA LYS A 193 5.92 13.58 -0.79
C LYS A 193 7.22 14.28 -0.40
N VAL A 194 7.18 15.16 0.60
CA VAL A 194 8.38 15.83 1.13
C VAL A 194 9.18 14.91 2.04
N ARG A 195 8.49 14.04 2.80
CA ARG A 195 9.05 13.15 3.82
C ARG A 195 8.74 11.68 3.52
N PRO A 196 9.30 11.12 2.43
CA PRO A 196 9.09 9.72 2.10
C PRO A 196 9.62 8.76 3.18
N ASP A 197 10.62 9.21 3.96
CA ASP A 197 11.15 8.51 5.13
C ASP A 197 10.12 8.25 6.23
N LYS A 198 9.00 9.00 6.23
CA LYS A 198 7.95 8.93 7.24
C LYS A 198 6.76 8.06 6.85
N LEU A 199 6.78 7.43 5.67
CA LEU A 199 5.71 6.52 5.26
C LEU A 199 5.62 5.28 6.16
N ASP A 200 6.76 4.69 6.49
CA ASP A 200 6.87 3.54 7.39
C ASP A 200 8.14 3.65 8.24
N ASP A 201 8.00 4.06 9.50
CA ASP A 201 9.08 4.08 10.49
C ASP A 201 8.91 3.00 11.56
N THR A 202 7.95 2.09 11.37
CA THR A 202 7.56 1.08 12.36
C THR A 202 8.74 0.30 12.89
N SER A 203 9.66 -0.13 12.02
CA SER A 203 10.85 -0.88 12.41
C SER A 203 11.82 -0.06 13.27
N GLN A 204 11.95 1.24 13.02
CA GLN A 204 12.81 2.14 13.79
C GLN A 204 12.21 2.40 15.17
N GLN A 205 10.89 2.61 15.24
CA GLN A 205 10.17 2.84 16.50
C GLN A 205 10.17 1.60 17.39
N LEU A 206 9.95 0.41 16.81
CA LEU A 206 10.04 -0.86 17.54
C LEU A 206 11.44 -1.12 18.10
N ALA A 207 12.50 -0.74 17.37
CA ALA A 207 13.87 -0.85 17.87
C ALA A 207 14.17 0.09 19.06
N GLN A 208 13.30 1.07 19.31
CA GLN A 208 13.35 2.00 20.44
C GLN A 208 12.31 1.64 21.52
N ASP A 209 11.76 0.42 21.49
CA ASP A 209 10.72 -0.08 22.40
C ASP A 209 9.41 0.74 22.40
N TYR A 210 9.16 1.53 21.34
CA TYR A 210 7.88 2.21 21.16
C TYR A 210 6.83 1.28 20.57
N LEU A 211 5.59 1.38 21.09
CA LEU A 211 4.45 0.58 20.63
C LEU A 211 3.94 1.02 19.25
N THR A 212 4.07 2.30 18.92
CA THR A 212 3.46 2.92 17.75
C THR A 212 4.50 3.58 16.85
N GLY A 213 4.29 3.43 15.54
CA GLY A 213 5.01 4.13 14.49
C GLY A 213 4.09 4.49 13.34
N ALA A 214 4.59 5.35 12.45
CA ALA A 214 3.99 5.65 11.18
C ALA A 214 4.05 4.42 10.26
N SER A 215 2.95 4.16 9.57
CA SER A 215 2.78 3.10 8.58
C SER A 215 1.77 3.56 7.54
N PRO A 216 1.70 2.95 6.34
CA PRO A 216 0.68 3.28 5.34
C PRO A 216 -0.74 3.29 5.91
N ARG A 217 -1.09 2.26 6.71
CA ARG A 217 -2.38 2.18 7.41
C ARG A 217 -2.55 3.31 8.45
N GLY A 218 -1.48 3.73 9.11
CA GLY A 218 -1.50 4.87 10.02
C GLY A 218 -1.85 6.16 9.30
N TRP A 219 -1.28 6.37 8.12
CA TRP A 219 -1.56 7.54 7.29
C TRP A 219 -2.97 7.55 6.71
N GLU A 220 -3.53 6.38 6.37
CA GLU A 220 -4.96 6.28 6.04
C GLU A 220 -5.87 6.72 7.18
N ASP A 221 -5.58 6.29 8.41
CA ASP A 221 -6.36 6.67 9.58
C ASP A 221 -6.20 8.17 9.90
N VAL A 222 -4.98 8.70 9.78
CA VAL A 222 -4.71 10.14 9.91
C VAL A 222 -5.47 10.95 8.87
N SER A 223 -5.53 10.49 7.62
CA SER A 223 -6.33 11.13 6.57
C SER A 223 -7.81 11.24 6.96
N LYS A 224 -8.40 10.16 7.48
CA LYS A 224 -9.80 10.16 7.95
C LYS A 224 -9.99 11.13 9.12
N VAL A 225 -9.02 11.24 10.03
CA VAL A 225 -9.06 12.21 11.13
C VAL A 225 -9.03 13.64 10.60
N ILE A 226 -8.15 13.95 9.63
CA ILE A 226 -8.07 15.29 9.00
C ILE A 226 -9.40 15.67 8.33
N GLN A 227 -10.01 14.73 7.60
CA GLN A 227 -11.28 14.91 6.89
C GLN A 227 -12.52 14.92 7.82
N SER A 228 -12.35 14.62 9.11
CA SER A 228 -13.46 14.62 10.06
C SER A 228 -13.85 16.04 10.52
N ASN A 229 -15.06 16.15 11.08
CA ASN A 229 -15.58 17.40 11.67
C ASN A 229 -15.04 17.70 13.08
N LEU A 230 -13.99 17.00 13.52
CA LEU A 230 -13.34 17.26 14.80
C LEU A 230 -12.64 18.62 14.80
N ASN A 231 -12.52 19.24 15.97
CA ASN A 231 -11.71 20.44 16.12
C ASN A 231 -10.21 20.10 16.12
N ASP A 232 -9.35 21.10 15.95
CA ASP A 232 -7.90 20.89 15.81
C ASP A 232 -7.26 20.22 17.02
N ALA A 233 -7.74 20.54 18.23
CA ALA A 233 -7.26 19.90 19.46
C ALA A 233 -7.60 18.40 19.48
N GLN A 234 -8.81 18.03 19.08
CA GLN A 234 -9.23 16.63 18.96
C GLN A 234 -8.47 15.91 17.86
N LYS A 235 -8.31 16.52 16.67
CA LYS A 235 -7.54 15.95 15.56
C LYS A 235 -6.10 15.66 15.99
N SER A 236 -5.45 16.61 16.65
CA SER A 236 -4.09 16.45 17.17
C SER A 236 -3.95 15.23 18.09
N LEU A 237 -4.89 15.04 19.02
CA LEU A 237 -4.89 13.88 19.92
C LEU A 237 -4.99 12.55 19.18
N PHE A 238 -5.90 12.42 18.20
CA PHE A 238 -6.06 11.19 17.43
C PHE A 238 -4.86 10.90 16.52
N ILE A 239 -4.29 11.93 15.91
CA ILE A 239 -3.08 11.80 15.08
C ILE A 239 -1.92 11.31 15.96
N GLN A 240 -1.69 11.94 17.11
CA GLN A 240 -0.67 11.52 18.07
C GLN A 240 -0.87 10.08 18.55
N ALA A 241 -2.12 9.70 18.86
CA ALA A 241 -2.43 8.33 19.27
C ALA A 241 -2.14 7.30 18.17
N ARG A 242 -2.21 7.70 16.90
CA ARG A 242 -2.07 6.77 15.77
C ARG A 242 -0.65 6.58 15.27
N ILE A 243 0.13 7.66 15.14
CA ILE A 243 1.47 7.65 14.53
C ILE A 243 2.59 8.06 15.51
N GLY A 244 2.25 8.28 16.78
CA GLY A 244 3.19 8.68 17.83
C GLY A 244 3.41 10.19 17.91
N ALA A 245 3.87 10.65 19.07
CA ALA A 245 4.04 12.07 19.38
C ALA A 245 5.03 12.80 18.46
N ALA A 246 6.16 12.17 18.15
CA ALA A 246 7.19 12.77 17.32
C ALA A 246 6.69 13.00 15.88
N ASN A 247 6.18 11.96 15.23
CA ASN A 247 5.64 12.05 13.87
C ASN A 247 4.42 12.99 13.79
N ALA A 248 3.54 12.97 14.81
CA ALA A 248 2.40 13.87 14.86
C ALA A 248 2.82 15.35 14.98
N SER A 249 3.78 15.65 15.85
CA SER A 249 4.29 17.01 16.04
C SER A 249 4.90 17.57 14.76
N GLU A 250 5.69 16.74 14.07
CA GLU A 250 6.33 17.07 12.80
C GLU A 250 5.28 17.29 11.69
N PHE A 251 4.33 16.36 11.56
CA PHE A 251 3.24 16.46 10.58
C PHE A 251 2.35 17.70 10.80
N LEU A 252 1.97 17.98 12.05
CA LEU A 252 1.14 19.14 12.38
C LEU A 252 1.87 20.48 12.20
N ALA A 253 3.20 20.50 12.31
CA ALA A 253 3.99 21.68 11.94
C ALA A 253 3.88 21.92 10.43
N VAL A 254 4.11 20.89 9.62
CA VAL A 254 4.01 20.98 8.16
C VAL A 254 2.60 21.37 7.69
N ILE A 255 1.54 20.85 8.31
CA ILE A 255 0.16 21.28 8.00
C ILE A 255 -0.03 22.78 8.20
N ARG A 256 0.48 23.34 9.29
CA ARG A 256 0.37 24.77 9.56
C ARG A 256 1.10 25.57 8.49
N ASP A 257 2.27 25.10 8.06
CA ASP A 257 3.03 25.74 6.99
C ASP A 257 2.27 25.69 5.65
N ILE A 258 1.65 24.55 5.32
CA ILE A 258 0.78 24.39 4.13
C ILE A 258 -0.39 25.38 4.18
N GLN A 259 -1.11 25.42 5.30
CA GLN A 259 -2.27 26.29 5.48
C GLN A 259 -1.88 27.78 5.44
N SER A 260 -0.69 28.12 5.92
CA SER A 260 -0.17 29.50 5.88
C SER A 260 0.36 29.90 4.50
N GLY A 261 0.80 28.94 3.69
CA GLY A 261 1.56 29.18 2.47
C GLY A 261 0.74 29.26 1.18
N ALA A 262 -0.49 28.71 1.15
CA ALA A 262 -1.39 28.87 0.01
C ALA A 262 -2.86 28.60 0.41
N ASN A 263 -3.71 29.62 0.29
CA ASN A 263 -5.16 29.45 0.39
C ASN A 263 -5.73 29.11 -0.98
N VAL A 264 -5.97 27.82 -1.21
CA VAL A 264 -6.44 27.30 -2.51
C VAL A 264 -7.76 27.94 -2.93
N ILE A 265 -8.65 28.27 -1.99
CA ILE A 265 -9.94 28.91 -2.30
C ILE A 265 -9.70 30.31 -2.85
N GLU A 266 -8.89 31.11 -2.16
CA GLU A 266 -8.51 32.46 -2.60
C GLU A 266 -7.78 32.43 -3.95
N LEU A 267 -6.94 31.42 -4.17
CA LEU A 267 -6.16 31.26 -5.38
C LEU A 267 -7.03 30.88 -6.59
N LEU A 268 -8.05 30.05 -6.39
CA LEU A 268 -9.07 29.73 -7.39
C LEU A 268 -9.94 30.95 -7.75
N GLU A 269 -10.17 31.86 -6.80
CA GLU A 269 -10.95 33.09 -7.01
C GLU A 269 -10.12 34.25 -7.60
N ALA A 270 -8.78 34.20 -7.47
CA ALA A 270 -7.89 35.23 -7.98
C ALA A 270 -7.86 35.29 -9.52
N GLU A 271 -7.63 36.49 -10.05
CA GLU A 271 -7.42 36.70 -11.49
C GLU A 271 -6.10 36.09 -11.96
N PRO A 272 -6.04 35.50 -13.18
CA PRO A 272 -4.80 35.03 -13.78
C PRO A 272 -3.75 36.14 -13.88
N GLY A 273 -2.47 35.79 -13.71
CA GLY A 273 -1.36 36.76 -13.78
C GLY A 273 -0.87 37.21 -12.40
N PRO A 274 -0.61 38.52 -12.17
CA PRO A 274 0.07 39.00 -10.95
C PRO A 274 -0.65 38.66 -9.64
N ALA A 275 -1.99 38.65 -9.64
CA ALA A 275 -2.77 38.31 -8.44
C ALA A 275 -2.58 36.84 -8.03
N THR A 276 -2.51 35.93 -9.02
CA THR A 276 -2.20 34.52 -8.77
C THR A 276 -0.76 34.35 -8.27
N ILE A 277 0.21 35.01 -8.90
CA ILE A 277 1.63 34.92 -8.53
C ILE A 277 1.86 35.36 -7.09
N ALA A 278 1.18 36.41 -6.64
CA ALA A 278 1.29 36.93 -5.27
C ALA A 278 0.81 35.92 -4.20
N LEU A 279 -0.03 34.96 -4.58
CA LEU A 279 -0.57 33.91 -3.71
C LEU A 279 0.15 32.58 -3.84
N LEU A 280 1.14 32.47 -4.74
CA LEU A 280 1.91 31.25 -4.89
C LEU A 280 2.81 31.00 -3.66
N PRO A 281 2.97 29.72 -3.27
CA PRO A 281 3.72 29.36 -2.08
C PRO A 281 5.22 29.64 -2.22
N THR A 282 5.87 29.86 -1.09
CA THR A 282 7.30 30.22 -0.99
C THR A 282 8.17 29.13 -0.39
N ASN A 283 7.58 28.00 0.01
CA ASN A 283 8.28 26.84 0.56
C ASN A 283 7.76 25.52 -0.06
N LEU A 284 8.54 24.45 0.08
CA LEU A 284 8.26 23.15 -0.53
C LEU A 284 6.98 22.48 0.00
N ASP A 285 6.75 22.57 1.31
CA ASP A 285 5.59 21.96 1.95
C ASP A 285 4.29 22.54 1.40
N ALA A 286 4.19 23.87 1.38
CA ALA A 286 3.04 24.59 0.83
C ALA A 286 2.90 24.40 -0.69
N LEU A 287 3.99 24.26 -1.43
CA LEU A 287 3.95 23.95 -2.86
C LEU A 287 3.31 22.58 -3.13
N TYR A 288 3.75 21.52 -2.45
CA TYR A 288 3.13 20.20 -2.63
C TYR A 288 1.70 20.16 -2.04
N GLY A 289 1.45 20.88 -0.95
CA GLY A 289 0.10 21.09 -0.43
C GLY A 289 -0.84 21.69 -1.49
N LEU A 290 -0.39 22.75 -2.17
CA LEU A 290 -1.12 23.38 -3.28
C LEU A 290 -1.32 22.41 -4.44
N VAL A 291 -0.29 21.66 -4.87
CA VAL A 291 -0.39 20.66 -5.95
C VAL A 291 -1.51 19.65 -5.70
N PHE A 292 -1.52 19.03 -4.51
CA PHE A 292 -2.54 18.02 -4.18
C PHE A 292 -3.93 18.64 -3.99
N ALA A 293 -4.00 19.86 -3.43
CA ALA A 293 -5.28 20.56 -3.28
C ALA A 293 -5.87 21.00 -4.64
N LEU A 294 -5.05 21.45 -5.59
CA LEU A 294 -5.47 21.77 -6.95
C LEU A 294 -5.95 20.51 -7.70
N SER A 295 -5.24 19.38 -7.56
CA SER A 295 -5.69 18.10 -8.09
C SER A 295 -7.06 17.69 -7.51
N ALA A 296 -7.26 17.85 -6.20
CA ALA A 296 -8.56 17.60 -5.57
C ALA A 296 -9.65 18.54 -6.09
N ALA A 297 -9.36 19.84 -6.25
CA ALA A 297 -10.29 20.83 -6.79
C ALA A 297 -10.68 20.57 -8.25
N ALA A 298 -9.78 19.96 -9.05
CA ALA A 298 -10.05 19.57 -10.43
C ALA A 298 -11.08 18.43 -10.56
N ALA A 299 -11.54 17.83 -9.46
CA ALA A 299 -12.69 16.93 -9.47
C ALA A 299 -13.99 17.65 -9.88
N GLU A 300 -14.07 18.96 -9.65
CA GLU A 300 -15.19 19.78 -10.10
C GLU A 300 -14.90 20.33 -11.51
N GLN A 301 -15.73 19.92 -12.47
CA GLN A 301 -15.59 20.29 -13.88
C GLN A 301 -15.50 21.82 -14.12
N ALA A 302 -16.20 22.61 -13.31
CA ALA A 302 -16.17 24.07 -13.41
C ALA A 302 -14.81 24.70 -13.04
N LYS A 303 -13.97 24.00 -12.28
CA LYS A 303 -12.70 24.51 -11.75
C LYS A 303 -11.49 24.10 -12.58
N VAL A 304 -11.62 23.09 -13.45
CA VAL A 304 -10.50 22.49 -14.21
C VAL A 304 -9.71 23.55 -14.98
N GLN A 305 -10.39 24.43 -15.73
CA GLN A 305 -9.69 25.45 -16.52
C GLN A 305 -8.85 26.38 -15.63
N ARG A 306 -9.43 26.88 -14.54
CA ARG A 306 -8.74 27.78 -13.62
C ARG A 306 -7.56 27.09 -12.93
N VAL A 307 -7.73 25.83 -12.54
CA VAL A 307 -6.65 25.02 -11.98
C VAL A 307 -5.47 24.91 -12.96
N LEU A 308 -5.74 24.65 -14.24
CA LEU A 308 -4.67 24.56 -15.25
C LEU A 308 -3.94 25.90 -15.41
N GLU A 309 -4.65 27.02 -15.43
CA GLU A 309 -4.05 28.36 -15.50
C GLU A 309 -3.14 28.65 -14.29
N ILE A 310 -3.53 28.22 -13.09
CA ILE A 310 -2.70 28.33 -11.89
C ILE A 310 -1.41 27.51 -12.04
N VAL A 311 -1.53 26.26 -12.50
CA VAL A 311 -0.39 25.35 -12.70
C VAL A 311 0.55 25.86 -13.80
N GLU A 312 0.03 26.55 -14.81
CA GLU A 312 0.86 27.23 -15.81
C GLU A 312 1.79 28.25 -15.19
N GLN A 313 1.30 29.02 -14.20
CA GLN A 313 2.05 30.07 -13.52
C GLN A 313 3.06 29.55 -12.49
N PHE A 314 3.19 28.23 -12.31
CA PHE A 314 4.25 27.67 -11.46
C PHE A 314 5.66 28.02 -11.96
N THR A 315 5.82 28.38 -13.24
CA THR A 315 7.08 28.90 -13.78
C THR A 315 7.53 30.19 -13.10
N ASP A 316 6.61 30.92 -12.45
CA ASP A 316 6.86 32.18 -11.74
C ASP A 316 7.03 31.98 -10.22
N LEU A 317 7.16 30.72 -9.74
CA LEU A 317 7.41 30.43 -8.33
C LEU A 317 8.71 31.09 -7.84
N PRO A 318 8.72 31.69 -6.65
CA PRO A 318 9.91 32.36 -6.12
C PRO A 318 10.99 31.37 -5.66
N GLY A 319 12.26 31.71 -5.90
CA GLY A 319 13.42 31.05 -5.28
C GLY A 319 13.89 29.75 -5.96
N GLN A 320 14.40 28.80 -5.16
CA GLN A 320 14.92 27.49 -5.61
C GLN A 320 13.86 26.38 -5.59
N LEU A 321 12.57 26.74 -5.64
CA LEU A 321 11.50 25.75 -5.66
C LEU A 321 11.50 24.96 -6.99
N PRO A 322 11.15 23.65 -6.97
CA PRO A 322 11.17 22.78 -8.14
C PRO A 322 9.94 23.03 -9.03
N ALA A 323 9.88 24.21 -9.64
CA ALA A 323 8.73 24.70 -10.39
C ALA A 323 8.28 23.73 -11.50
N ARG A 324 9.23 23.20 -12.27
CA ARG A 324 8.93 22.30 -13.41
C ARG A 324 8.46 20.93 -12.94
N GLU A 325 9.11 20.38 -11.93
CA GLU A 325 8.75 19.09 -11.36
C GLU A 325 7.36 19.16 -10.71
N SER A 326 7.07 20.23 -9.97
CA SER A 326 5.76 20.46 -9.39
C SER A 326 4.68 20.71 -10.44
N GLN A 327 4.99 21.44 -11.53
CA GLN A 327 4.07 21.62 -12.65
C GLN A 327 3.75 20.28 -13.34
N THR A 328 4.78 19.46 -13.58
CA THR A 328 4.63 18.13 -14.19
C THR A 328 3.77 17.22 -13.32
N LEU A 329 4.06 17.17 -12.02
CA LEU A 329 3.29 16.39 -11.06
C LEU A 329 1.84 16.87 -10.98
N ALA A 330 1.60 18.17 -10.93
CA ALA A 330 0.25 18.72 -10.91
C ALA A 330 -0.54 18.32 -12.15
N MET A 331 0.06 18.48 -13.34
CA MET A 331 -0.54 18.09 -14.61
C MET A 331 -0.89 16.60 -14.66
N GLU A 332 0.01 15.73 -14.23
CA GLU A 332 -0.22 14.28 -14.16
C GLU A 332 -1.38 13.94 -13.20
N LEU A 333 -1.38 14.52 -12.01
CA LEU A 333 -2.43 14.29 -11.00
C LEU A 333 -3.80 14.82 -11.45
N ILE A 334 -3.84 15.98 -12.11
CA ILE A 334 -5.08 16.55 -12.66
C ILE A 334 -5.61 15.67 -13.79
N LEU A 335 -4.75 15.22 -14.71
CA LEU A 335 -5.16 14.34 -15.79
C LEU A 335 -5.69 13.00 -15.24
N LYS A 336 -4.98 12.37 -14.32
CA LYS A 336 -5.42 11.13 -13.66
C LYS A 336 -6.77 11.32 -12.98
N ARG A 337 -6.96 12.44 -12.27
CA ARG A 337 -8.22 12.76 -11.59
C ARG A 337 -9.39 12.97 -12.55
N THR A 338 -9.16 13.70 -13.64
CA THR A 338 -10.18 14.01 -14.64
C THR A 338 -10.54 12.79 -15.50
N LEU A 339 -9.60 11.87 -15.73
CA LEU A 339 -9.87 10.56 -16.33
C LEU A 339 -10.82 9.72 -15.46
N GLU A 340 -10.63 9.70 -14.15
CA GLU A 340 -11.52 8.98 -13.21
C GLU A 340 -12.94 9.56 -13.21
N SER A 341 -13.10 10.87 -13.40
CA SER A 341 -14.42 11.54 -13.50
C SER A 341 -15.00 11.60 -14.92
N GLY A 342 -14.27 11.14 -15.95
CA GLY A 342 -14.70 11.22 -17.35
C GLY A 342 -14.76 12.64 -17.93
N THR A 343 -13.92 13.55 -17.42
CA THR A 343 -13.86 14.98 -17.83
C THR A 343 -12.48 15.37 -18.36
N ASP A 344 -11.68 14.39 -18.76
CA ASP A 344 -10.32 14.55 -19.28
C ASP A 344 -10.26 15.40 -20.56
N ASP A 345 -11.32 15.39 -21.38
CA ASP A 345 -11.45 16.26 -22.55
C ASP A 345 -11.22 17.75 -22.24
N GLN A 346 -11.56 18.21 -21.03
CA GLN A 346 -11.33 19.61 -20.65
C GLN A 346 -9.85 19.93 -20.48
N VAL A 347 -9.06 18.97 -20.00
CA VAL A 347 -7.61 19.09 -19.89
C VAL A 347 -7.01 19.00 -21.29
N LEU A 348 -7.35 17.95 -22.03
CA LEU A 348 -6.76 17.67 -23.34
C LEU A 348 -7.02 18.77 -24.38
N ASN A 349 -8.19 19.42 -24.32
CA ASN A 349 -8.55 20.52 -25.22
C ASN A 349 -8.15 21.91 -24.68
N SER A 350 -7.55 22.00 -23.50
CA SER A 350 -7.15 23.28 -22.91
C SER A 350 -5.97 23.91 -23.68
N PRO A 351 -6.01 25.22 -23.96
CA PRO A 351 -4.85 25.95 -24.50
C PRO A 351 -3.60 25.82 -23.61
N VAL A 352 -3.79 25.70 -22.29
CA VAL A 352 -2.70 25.51 -21.32
C VAL A 352 -2.00 24.17 -21.55
N TRP A 353 -2.78 23.10 -21.73
CA TRP A 353 -2.25 21.77 -21.99
C TRP A 353 -1.47 21.69 -23.31
N ALA A 354 -1.96 22.35 -24.35
CA ALA A 354 -1.26 22.45 -25.62
C ALA A 354 0.11 23.14 -25.48
N ARG A 355 0.18 24.25 -24.71
CA ARG A 355 1.44 24.96 -24.43
C ARG A 355 2.39 24.11 -23.59
N TYR A 356 1.88 23.44 -22.56
CA TYR A 356 2.65 22.52 -21.72
C TYR A 356 3.32 21.40 -22.55
N ASN A 357 2.57 20.74 -23.44
CA ASN A 357 3.14 19.69 -24.31
C ASN A 357 4.18 20.21 -25.29
N GLN A 358 4.00 21.42 -25.84
CA GLN A 358 5.02 22.05 -26.68
C GLN A 358 6.32 22.32 -25.90
N GLN A 359 6.21 22.73 -24.63
CA GLN A 359 7.38 22.95 -23.78
C GLN A 359 8.12 21.65 -23.42
N LEU A 360 7.41 20.54 -23.27
CA LEU A 360 8.01 19.21 -23.08
C LEU A 360 8.73 18.71 -24.35
N ALA A 361 8.13 18.92 -25.53
CA ALA A 361 8.70 18.46 -26.80
C ALA A 361 9.97 19.22 -27.24
N ASN A 362 10.19 20.42 -26.69
CA ASN A 362 11.35 21.26 -26.98
C ASN A 362 12.55 21.02 -26.03
N GLN A 363 12.45 20.00 -25.16
CA GLN A 363 13.50 19.54 -24.23
C GLN A 363 14.03 18.19 -24.70
#